data_AF-A0A7Y6A5Z5-F1
#
_entry.id   AF-A0A7Y6A5Z5-F1
#
_cell.length_a   1.000
_cell.length_b   1.000
_cell.length_c   1.000
_cell.angle_alpha   90.00
_cell.angle_beta   90.00
_cell.angle_gamma   90.00
#
_symmetry.space_group_name_H-M   'P 1'
#
loop_
_entity.id
_entity.type
_entity.pdbx_description
1 polymer ?
#
loop_
_entity_poly.entity_id
_entity_poly.type
_entity_poly.pdbx_seq_one_letter_code
_entity_poly.pdbx_strand_id
1 'polypeptide(L)'
;MSMAERGQDSFVRALELLTGDDAGPTMVHCTAGKDRTGVLIALLLSLVDVDRAAIVADYSATQLNLREMFRRIDALANQPRLKPGTPASAALRDAAPESMEAFLDALEERHGSAAEFFVKAGAQSVWIERWQERFAEV
;
A
#
# COMPACT_ATOMS: atom_id res chain seq x y z
N MET A 1 -8.39 -7.64 -12.99
CA MET A 1 -7.28 -6.66 -12.93
C MET A 1 -7.20 -6.09 -11.51
N SER A 2 -6.10 -6.32 -10.80
CA SER A 2 -5.89 -5.93 -9.41
C SER A 2 -5.52 -4.44 -9.29
N MET A 3 -5.46 -3.91 -8.06
CA MET A 3 -5.01 -2.53 -7.81
C MET A 3 -3.59 -2.30 -8.33
N ALA A 4 -2.69 -3.27 -8.12
CA ALA A 4 -1.31 -3.16 -8.54
C ALA A 4 -1.14 -3.08 -10.04
N GLU A 5 -1.95 -3.79 -10.81
CA GLU A 5 -1.90 -3.71 -12.27
C GLU A 5 -2.37 -2.37 -12.82
N ARG A 6 -3.39 -1.77 -12.21
CA ARG A 6 -3.84 -0.43 -12.61
C ARG A 6 -2.86 0.67 -12.22
N GLY A 7 -2.05 0.42 -11.21
CA GLY A 7 -1.15 1.41 -10.59
C GLY A 7 0.33 1.20 -10.91
N GLN A 8 0.68 0.33 -11.86
CA GLN A 8 2.07 -0.08 -12.13
C GLN A 8 3.02 1.11 -12.28
N ASP A 9 2.69 2.06 -13.16
CA ASP A 9 3.51 3.26 -13.40
C ASP A 9 3.73 4.08 -12.12
N SER A 10 2.69 4.21 -11.28
CA SER A 10 2.79 4.96 -10.02
C SER A 10 3.66 4.26 -8.99
N PHE A 11 3.62 2.93 -8.94
CA PHE A 11 4.44 2.15 -8.02
C PHE A 11 5.90 2.11 -8.45
N VAL A 12 6.16 1.96 -9.74
CA VAL A 12 7.53 2.07 -10.30
C VAL A 12 8.10 3.45 -10.01
N ARG A 13 7.31 4.52 -10.25
CA ARG A 13 7.75 5.89 -9.93
C ARG A 13 8.00 6.08 -8.44
N ALA A 14 7.21 5.47 -7.57
CA ALA A 14 7.44 5.53 -6.14
C ALA A 14 8.77 4.86 -5.74
N LEU A 15 9.05 3.67 -6.29
CA LEU A 15 10.31 2.97 -6.05
C LEU A 15 11.51 3.79 -6.53
N GLU A 16 11.43 4.40 -7.72
CA GLU A 16 12.45 5.30 -8.25
C GLU A 16 12.71 6.49 -7.30
N LEU A 17 11.64 7.18 -6.86
CA LEU A 17 11.76 8.33 -5.94
C LEU A 17 12.37 7.93 -4.59
N LEU A 18 12.00 6.76 -4.08
CA LEU A 18 12.48 6.24 -2.80
C LEU A 18 13.95 5.79 -2.86
N THR A 19 14.49 5.53 -4.05
CA THR A 19 15.84 4.98 -4.25
C THR A 19 16.79 5.94 -4.97
N GLY A 20 16.32 7.17 -5.25
CA GLY A 20 17.15 8.26 -5.74
C GLY A 20 18.24 8.66 -4.74
N ASP A 21 19.30 9.30 -5.23
CA ASP A 21 20.48 9.64 -4.42
C ASP A 21 20.14 10.63 -3.27
N ASP A 22 19.14 11.49 -3.46
CA ASP A 22 18.64 12.44 -2.47
C ASP A 22 17.46 11.88 -1.62
N ALA A 23 17.21 10.57 -1.66
CA ALA A 23 16.08 9.97 -0.96
C ALA A 23 16.28 10.04 0.57
N GLY A 24 15.43 10.83 1.23
CA GLY A 24 15.34 10.92 2.68
C GLY A 24 14.13 10.19 3.28
N PRO A 25 13.85 10.40 4.58
CA PRO A 25 12.64 9.89 5.22
C PRO A 25 11.38 10.30 4.45
N THR A 26 10.54 9.33 4.11
CA THR A 26 9.39 9.55 3.22
C THR A 26 8.08 9.12 3.87
N MET A 27 7.05 9.97 3.76
CA MET A 27 5.67 9.62 4.10
C MET A 27 4.90 9.29 2.82
N VAL A 28 4.34 8.09 2.74
CA VAL A 28 3.41 7.69 1.68
C VAL A 28 1.99 7.79 2.19
N HIS A 29 1.09 8.44 1.44
CA HIS A 29 -0.32 8.49 1.78
C HIS A 29 -1.22 8.37 0.55
N CYS A 30 -2.49 8.09 0.79
CA CYS A 30 -3.55 8.25 -0.19
C CYS A 30 -4.68 9.07 0.45
N THR A 31 -5.95 8.73 0.20
CA THR A 31 -7.08 9.41 0.87
C THR A 31 -7.27 8.91 2.29
N ALA A 32 -7.37 7.58 2.46
CA ALA A 32 -7.61 6.94 3.75
C ALA A 32 -6.36 6.25 4.32
N GLY A 33 -5.25 6.24 3.58
CA GLY A 33 -4.02 5.51 3.96
C GLY A 33 -4.12 3.99 3.88
N LYS A 34 -5.23 3.42 3.37
CA LYS A 34 -5.48 1.97 3.35
C LYS A 34 -5.03 1.28 2.05
N ASP A 35 -5.76 1.46 0.95
CA ASP A 35 -5.63 0.53 -0.18
C ASP A 35 -4.39 0.81 -1.04
N ARG A 36 -4.29 1.98 -1.68
CA ARG A 36 -3.13 2.32 -2.54
C ARG A 36 -1.84 2.40 -1.75
N THR A 37 -1.91 2.96 -0.55
CA THR A 37 -0.78 3.02 0.39
C THR A 37 -0.39 1.62 0.83
N GLY A 38 -1.33 0.83 1.34
CA GLY A 38 -1.06 -0.53 1.81
C GLY A 38 -0.50 -1.44 0.73
N VAL A 39 -1.00 -1.35 -0.51
CA VAL A 39 -0.46 -2.12 -1.64
C VAL A 39 0.98 -1.73 -1.95
N LEU A 40 1.31 -0.43 -1.99
CA LEU A 40 2.69 0.02 -2.22
C LEU A 40 3.61 -0.43 -1.08
N ILE A 41 3.19 -0.25 0.17
CA ILE A 41 3.98 -0.67 1.34
C ILE A 41 4.20 -2.19 1.34
N ALA A 42 3.17 -2.98 1.06
CA ALA A 42 3.29 -4.43 0.94
C ALA A 42 4.30 -4.83 -0.15
N LEU A 43 4.23 -4.22 -1.35
CA LEU A 43 5.20 -4.46 -2.42
C LEU A 43 6.64 -4.13 -1.98
N LEU A 44 6.84 -3.00 -1.30
CA LEU A 44 8.16 -2.57 -0.83
C LEU A 44 8.72 -3.45 0.30
N LEU A 45 7.87 -3.91 1.22
CA LEU A 45 8.25 -4.84 2.28
C LEU A 45 8.58 -6.23 1.70
N SER A 46 7.84 -6.67 0.69
CA SER A 46 8.13 -7.92 -0.03
C SER A 46 9.44 -7.86 -0.83
N LEU A 47 9.93 -6.69 -1.24
CA LEU A 47 11.24 -6.58 -1.91
C LEU A 47 12.41 -6.92 -0.98
N VAL A 48 12.23 -6.73 0.33
CA VAL A 48 13.24 -6.96 1.38
C VAL A 48 12.91 -8.21 2.21
N ASP A 49 12.12 -9.12 1.64
CA ASP A 49 11.76 -10.41 2.24
C ASP A 49 11.18 -10.32 3.68
N VAL A 50 10.45 -9.24 3.99
CA VAL A 50 9.69 -9.17 5.26
C VAL A 50 8.67 -10.29 5.30
N ASP A 51 8.57 -10.94 6.47
CA ASP A 51 7.63 -12.03 6.70
C ASP A 51 6.20 -11.64 6.32
N ARG A 52 5.54 -12.53 5.59
CA ARG A 52 4.18 -12.31 5.07
C ARG A 52 3.19 -11.97 6.17
N ALA A 53 3.25 -12.63 7.33
CA ALA A 53 2.33 -12.35 8.43
C ALA A 53 2.58 -10.96 9.03
N ALA A 54 3.84 -10.49 9.04
CA ALA A 54 4.16 -9.12 9.45
C ALA A 54 3.58 -8.07 8.49
N ILE A 55 3.63 -8.31 7.16
CA ILE A 55 3.01 -7.41 6.16
C ILE A 55 1.49 -7.33 6.37
N VAL A 56 0.83 -8.47 6.58
CA VAL A 56 -0.63 -8.53 6.83
C VAL A 56 -0.99 -7.83 8.14
N ALA A 57 -0.18 -8.01 9.19
CA ALA A 57 -0.37 -7.36 10.47
C ALA A 57 -0.22 -5.83 10.38
N ASP A 58 0.80 -5.34 9.67
CA ASP A 58 1.00 -3.90 9.43
C ASP A 58 -0.20 -3.28 8.70
N TYR A 59 -0.65 -3.89 7.61
CA TYR A 59 -1.85 -3.43 6.88
C TYR A 59 -3.08 -3.35 7.80
N SER A 60 -3.31 -4.41 8.58
CA SER A 60 -4.49 -4.55 9.44
C SER A 60 -4.48 -3.58 10.63
N ALA A 61 -3.31 -3.13 11.07
CA ALA A 61 -3.18 -2.11 12.12
C ALA A 61 -3.87 -0.79 11.73
N THR A 62 -4.03 -0.52 10.42
CA THR A 62 -4.76 0.63 9.88
C THR A 62 -6.23 0.65 10.30
N GLN A 63 -6.84 -0.49 10.63
CA GLN A 63 -8.26 -0.62 11.00
C GLN A 63 -8.67 0.33 12.12
N LEU A 64 -7.84 0.49 13.15
CA LEU A 64 -8.16 1.32 14.31
C LEU A 64 -8.28 2.80 13.90
N ASN A 65 -7.36 3.26 13.06
CA ASN A 65 -7.35 4.64 12.56
C ASN A 65 -8.52 4.90 11.60
N LEU A 66 -8.90 3.91 10.78
CA LEU A 66 -10.05 4.02 9.89
C LEU A 66 -11.37 4.15 10.65
N ARG A 67 -11.56 3.35 11.71
CA ARG A 67 -12.76 3.46 12.56
C ARG A 67 -12.93 4.86 13.13
N GLU A 68 -11.85 5.43 13.66
CA GLU A 68 -11.89 6.79 14.21
C GLU A 68 -12.08 7.86 13.12
N MET A 69 -11.44 7.69 11.95
CA MET A 69 -11.63 8.57 10.81
C MET A 69 -13.10 8.57 10.35
N PHE A 70 -13.70 7.41 10.14
CA PHE A 70 -15.10 7.31 9.72
C PHE A 70 -16.07 7.80 10.79
N ARG A 71 -15.78 7.57 12.09
CA ARG A 71 -16.57 8.16 13.18
C ARG A 71 -16.59 9.69 13.09
N ARG A 72 -15.46 10.33 12.79
CA ARG A 72 -15.38 11.78 12.60
C ARG A 72 -16.11 12.24 11.34
N ILE A 73 -15.96 11.53 10.23
CA ILE A 73 -16.66 11.83 8.97
C ILE A 73 -18.18 11.74 9.16
N ASP A 74 -18.67 10.68 9.80
CA ASP A 74 -20.10 10.47 10.06
C ASP A 74 -20.65 11.55 11.01
N ALA A 75 -19.87 11.99 11.99
CA ALA A 75 -20.24 13.12 12.86
C ALA A 75 -20.34 14.45 12.09
N LEU A 76 -19.47 14.68 11.09
CA LEU A 76 -19.51 15.86 10.23
C LEU A 76 -20.65 15.80 9.21
N ALA A 77 -20.99 14.62 8.69
CA ALA A 77 -22.09 14.44 7.74
C ALA A 77 -23.46 14.87 8.29
N ASN A 78 -23.60 14.86 9.62
CA ASN A 78 -24.81 15.33 10.32
C ASN A 78 -24.85 16.85 10.54
N GLN A 79 -23.86 17.62 10.06
CA GLN A 79 -23.88 19.08 10.18
C GLN A 79 -24.76 19.75 9.11
N PRO A 80 -25.67 20.67 9.49
CA PRO A 80 -26.62 21.29 8.56
C PRO A 80 -25.99 22.13 7.44
N ARG A 81 -24.70 22.47 7.55
CA ARG A 81 -23.96 23.27 6.56
C ARG A 81 -23.24 22.43 5.50
N LEU A 82 -23.18 21.11 5.67
CA LEU A 82 -22.48 20.21 4.77
C LEU A 82 -23.49 19.42 3.92
N LYS A 83 -23.20 19.26 2.63
CA LYS A 83 -23.99 18.37 1.78
C LYS A 83 -23.67 16.92 2.17
N PRO A 84 -24.68 16.06 2.39
CA PRO A 84 -24.44 14.64 2.62
C PRO A 84 -23.67 14.03 1.44
N GLY A 85 -22.53 13.40 1.72
CA GLY A 85 -21.82 12.58 0.75
C GLY A 85 -22.43 11.18 0.64
N THR A 86 -22.09 10.44 -0.40
CA THR A 86 -22.45 9.01 -0.49
C THR A 86 -21.73 8.25 0.62
N PRO A 87 -22.44 7.50 1.47
CA PRO A 87 -21.80 6.68 2.50
C PRO A 87 -20.82 5.68 1.87
N ALA A 88 -19.60 5.61 2.39
CA ALA A 88 -18.67 4.54 2.02
C ALA A 88 -19.25 3.19 2.43
N SER A 89 -19.17 2.19 1.55
CA SER A 89 -19.60 0.81 1.86
C SER A 89 -18.79 0.24 3.03
N ALA A 90 -19.34 -0.77 3.71
CA ALA A 90 -18.63 -1.44 4.81
C ALA A 90 -17.24 -1.95 4.39
N ALA A 91 -17.14 -2.56 3.20
CA ALA A 91 -15.87 -3.03 2.64
C ALA A 91 -14.83 -1.91 2.40
N LEU A 92 -15.27 -0.68 2.14
CA LEU A 92 -14.38 0.47 2.01
C LEU A 92 -13.93 1.03 3.36
N ARG A 93 -14.65 0.69 4.44
CA ARG A 93 -14.35 1.17 5.80
C ARG A 93 -13.36 0.28 6.56
N ASP A 94 -13.13 -0.94 6.09
CA ASP A 94 -12.30 -1.92 6.77
C ASP A 94 -10.97 -2.22 6.07
N ALA A 95 -9.93 -2.44 6.87
CA ALA A 95 -8.61 -2.97 6.52
C ALA A 95 -8.54 -4.42 7.02
N ALA A 96 -9.29 -5.31 6.36
CA ALA A 96 -9.38 -6.71 6.73
C ALA A 96 -8.09 -7.46 6.33
N PRO A 97 -7.49 -8.28 7.21
CA PRO A 97 -6.26 -9.03 6.91
C PRO A 97 -6.40 -9.89 5.64
N GLU A 98 -7.58 -10.48 5.45
CA GLU A 98 -7.91 -11.32 4.29
C GLU A 98 -7.79 -10.56 2.96
N SER A 99 -7.99 -9.23 2.98
CA SER A 99 -7.80 -8.39 1.79
C SER A 99 -6.33 -8.27 1.40
N MET A 100 -5.43 -8.19 2.38
CA MET A 100 -3.99 -8.16 2.14
C MET A 100 -3.46 -9.55 1.78
N GLU A 101 -3.94 -10.59 2.44
CA GLU A 101 -3.62 -11.98 2.08
C GLU A 101 -3.99 -12.28 0.62
N ALA A 102 -5.23 -11.96 0.22
CA ALA A 102 -5.67 -12.16 -1.16
C ALA A 102 -4.86 -11.31 -2.16
N PHE A 103 -4.36 -10.15 -1.76
CA PHE A 103 -3.47 -9.35 -2.59
C PHE A 103 -2.11 -10.03 -2.77
N LEU A 104 -1.50 -10.51 -1.70
CA LEU A 104 -0.20 -11.17 -1.74
C LEU A 104 -0.26 -12.51 -2.49
N ASP A 105 -1.34 -13.28 -2.33
CA ASP A 105 -1.59 -14.49 -3.14
C ASP A 105 -1.65 -14.15 -4.63
N ALA A 106 -2.46 -13.14 -4.98
CA ALA A 106 -2.57 -12.71 -6.36
C ALA A 106 -1.27 -12.10 -6.91
N LEU A 107 -0.40 -11.54 -6.06
CA LEU A 107 0.92 -11.06 -6.46
C LEU A 107 1.82 -12.25 -6.84
N GLU A 108 1.93 -13.24 -5.97
CA GLU A 108 2.75 -14.44 -6.17
C GLU A 108 2.25 -15.26 -7.38
N GLU A 109 0.95 -15.56 -7.45
CA GLU A 109 0.36 -16.36 -8.53
C GLU A 109 0.58 -15.76 -9.93
N ARG A 110 0.56 -14.43 -10.03
CA ARG A 110 0.52 -13.72 -11.31
C ARG A 110 1.86 -13.16 -11.73
N HIS A 111 2.69 -12.80 -10.75
CA HIS A 111 3.96 -12.16 -10.99
C HIS A 111 5.14 -12.96 -10.48
N GLY A 112 4.96 -13.99 -9.65
CA GLY A 112 6.03 -14.78 -9.04
C GLY A 112 6.57 -14.12 -7.77
N SER A 113 6.95 -12.85 -7.85
CA SER A 113 7.44 -12.06 -6.71
C SER A 113 7.17 -10.57 -6.88
N ALA A 114 7.36 -9.79 -5.81
CA ALA A 114 7.34 -8.33 -5.89
C ALA A 114 8.43 -7.78 -6.82
N ALA A 115 9.64 -8.37 -6.80
CA ALA A 115 10.72 -7.99 -7.69
C ALA A 115 10.35 -8.23 -9.16
N GLU A 116 9.82 -9.40 -9.49
CA GLU A 116 9.33 -9.69 -10.84
C GLU A 116 8.16 -8.79 -11.25
N PHE A 117 7.27 -8.42 -10.31
CA PHE A 117 6.22 -7.43 -10.57
C PHE A 117 6.83 -6.09 -11.00
N PHE A 118 7.80 -5.55 -10.25
CA PHE A 118 8.43 -4.27 -10.58
C PHE A 118 9.20 -4.33 -11.90
N VAL A 119 9.94 -5.41 -12.16
CA VAL A 119 10.65 -5.60 -13.45
C VAL A 119 9.66 -5.65 -14.62
N LYS A 120 8.58 -6.44 -14.51
CA LYS A 120 7.54 -6.53 -15.55
C LYS A 120 6.81 -5.20 -15.74
N ALA A 121 6.71 -4.37 -14.69
CA ALA A 121 6.15 -3.02 -14.73
C ALA A 121 7.13 -1.96 -15.27
N GLY A 122 8.39 -2.31 -15.57
CA GLY A 122 9.38 -1.40 -16.17
C GLY A 122 10.34 -0.73 -15.18
N ALA A 123 10.42 -1.19 -13.94
CA ALA A 123 11.44 -0.73 -13.00
C ALA A 123 12.86 -1.14 -13.44
N GLN A 124 13.83 -0.25 -13.23
CA GLN A 124 15.25 -0.59 -13.41
C GLN A 124 15.73 -1.46 -12.25
N SER A 125 16.56 -2.47 -12.52
CA SER A 125 17.05 -3.40 -11.48
C SER A 125 17.80 -2.66 -10.36
N VAL A 126 18.55 -1.61 -10.72
CA VAL A 126 19.28 -0.75 -9.77
C VAL A 126 18.38 -0.14 -8.69
N TRP A 127 17.11 0.15 -8.99
CA TRP A 127 16.18 0.67 -7.98
C TRP A 127 15.78 -0.43 -6.98
N ILE A 128 15.57 -1.65 -7.45
CA ILE A 128 15.26 -2.80 -6.60
C ILE A 128 16.47 -3.13 -5.71
N GLU A 129 17.67 -3.20 -6.30
CA GLU A 129 18.93 -3.48 -5.60
C GLU A 129 19.19 -2.43 -4.51
N ARG A 130 19.09 -1.13 -4.83
CA ARG A 130 19.24 -0.05 -3.83
C ARG A 130 18.23 -0.13 -2.69
N TRP A 131 17.00 -0.52 -2.98
CA TRP A 131 15.98 -0.71 -1.95
C TRP A 131 16.35 -1.87 -1.03
N GLN A 132 16.80 -2.99 -1.59
CA GLN A 132 17.26 -4.15 -0.84
C GLN A 132 18.47 -3.84 0.04
N GLU A 133 19.50 -3.22 -0.52
CA GLU A 133 20.71 -2.81 0.19
C GLU A 133 20.42 -1.89 1.36
N ARG A 134 19.48 -0.95 1.21
CA ARG A 134 19.09 -0.01 2.27
C ARG A 134 18.63 -0.70 3.57
N PHE A 135 18.09 -1.91 3.46
CA PHE A 135 17.54 -2.66 4.61
C PHE A 135 18.26 -3.98 4.87
N ALA A 136 19.38 -4.26 4.19
CA ALA A 136 20.14 -5.51 4.34
C ALA A 136 20.99 -5.59 5.62
N GLU A 137 21.10 -4.50 6.40
CA GLU A 137 21.97 -4.42 7.60
C GLU A 137 21.21 -4.45 8.95
N VAL A 138 20.11 -5.20 9.06
CA VAL A 138 19.42 -5.41 10.36
C VAL A 138 19.79 -6.76 10.98
#